data_AF-A0A662AJ32-F1
#
_entry.id   AF-A0A662AJ32-F1
#
_cell.length_a   1.000
_cell.length_b   1.000
_cell.length_c   1.000
_cell.angle_alpha   90.00
_cell.angle_beta   90.00
_cell.angle_gamma   90.00
#
_symmetry.space_group_name_H-M   'P 1'
#
loop_
_entity.id
_entity.type
_entity.pdbx_description
1 polymer ?
#
loop_
_entity_poly.entity_id
_entity_poly.type
_entity_poly.pdbx_seq_one_letter_code
_entity_poly.pdbx_strand_id
1 'polypeptide(L)'
;MEVVEIFKELFDTYDFDFDEEDDEFEIDDVAKSLKEDLNKIEGWESSIVINPLESHESFKIMQSFIDKTIPEGNIQEKLIGALNRKRPFANFRNLIDNSDYLQDWYDFKQNYLEEHVYEMFQIEGIK
;
A
#
# COMPACT_ATOMS: atom_id res chain seq x y z
N MET A 1 19.09 -6.46 11.09
CA MET A 1 18.03 -6.88 10.16
C MET A 1 18.06 -5.86 9.04
N GLU A 2 18.66 -6.20 7.90
CA GLU A 2 18.59 -5.35 6.70
C GLU A 2 17.15 -5.44 6.19
N VAL A 3 16.35 -4.41 6.46
CA VAL A 3 15.03 -4.27 5.87
C VAL A 3 15.29 -3.91 4.42
N VAL A 4 15.19 -4.89 3.52
CA VAL A 4 15.40 -4.64 2.10
C VAL A 4 14.25 -3.74 1.63
N GLU A 5 14.58 -2.52 1.20
CA GLU A 5 13.66 -1.46 0.77
C GLU A 5 12.95 -1.79 -0.57
N ILE A 6 12.62 -3.07 -0.82
CA ILE A 6 11.93 -3.56 -2.01
C ILE A 6 10.54 -2.91 -2.16
N PHE A 7 9.89 -2.58 -1.04
CA PHE A 7 8.50 -2.14 -1.03
C PHE A 7 8.28 -0.74 -1.59
N LYS A 8 9.29 0.15 -1.55
CA LYS A 8 9.08 1.54 -1.99
C LYS A 8 8.98 1.66 -3.51
N GLU A 9 9.88 1.00 -4.23
CA GLU A 9 9.85 1.00 -5.70
C GLU A 9 8.64 0.23 -6.24
N LEU A 10 8.29 -0.92 -5.64
CA LEU A 10 7.12 -1.69 -6.08
C LEU A 10 5.80 -0.96 -5.85
N PHE A 11 5.64 -0.27 -4.72
CA PHE A 11 4.39 0.42 -4.42
C PHE A 11 4.22 1.69 -5.26
N ASP A 12 5.28 2.49 -5.45
CA ASP A 12 5.21 3.69 -6.30
C ASP A 12 5.07 3.34 -7.79
N THR A 13 5.57 2.18 -8.23
CA THR A 13 5.39 1.69 -9.61
C THR A 13 3.99 1.13 -9.86
N TYR A 14 3.33 0.53 -8.86
CA TYR A 14 2.02 -0.14 -9.03
C TYR A 14 0.80 0.65 -8.54
N ASP A 15 0.98 1.77 -7.84
CA ASP A 15 -0.10 2.75 -7.59
C ASP A 15 -0.20 3.80 -8.73
N PHE A 16 0.60 3.60 -9.80
CA PHE A 16 0.48 4.29 -11.08
C PHE A 16 -0.83 3.85 -11.75
N ASP A 17 -1.56 4.80 -12.30
CA ASP A 17 -2.74 4.56 -13.12
C ASP A 17 -2.49 3.37 -14.05
N PHE A 18 -3.12 2.23 -13.76
CA PHE A 18 -3.32 1.17 -14.74
C PHE A 18 -4.28 1.74 -15.79
N ASP A 19 -3.76 2.64 -16.62
CA ASP A 19 -4.24 2.81 -17.97
C ASP A 19 -4.00 1.47 -18.65
N GLU A 20 -5.08 0.80 -19.04
CA GLU A 20 -5.12 -0.51 -19.70
C GLU A 20 -4.28 -0.58 -21.00
N GLU A 21 -3.53 0.45 -21.38
CA GLU A 21 -3.05 0.67 -22.74
C GLU A 21 -1.56 1.00 -22.94
N ASP A 22 -0.63 0.73 -22.01
CA ASP A 22 0.78 0.54 -22.43
C ASP A 22 1.64 -0.17 -21.37
N ASP A 23 2.50 -1.08 -21.84
CA ASP A 23 3.41 -2.00 -21.13
C ASP A 23 2.79 -3.25 -20.47
N GLU A 24 2.54 -4.25 -21.32
CA GLU A 24 2.27 -5.66 -21.02
C GLU A 24 3.50 -6.37 -20.41
N PHE A 25 4.06 -5.84 -19.31
CA PHE A 25 4.88 -6.68 -18.44
C PHE A 25 3.92 -7.63 -17.71
N GLU A 26 3.80 -8.86 -18.21
CA GLU A 26 3.06 -9.89 -17.51
C GLU A 26 3.60 -10.00 -16.09
N ILE A 27 2.72 -9.85 -15.09
CA ILE A 27 3.02 -10.00 -13.66
C ILE A 27 3.81 -11.28 -13.38
N ASP A 28 3.64 -12.30 -14.23
CA ASP A 28 4.35 -13.58 -14.17
C ASP A 28 5.86 -13.44 -14.43
N ASP A 29 6.29 -12.59 -15.37
CA ASP A 29 7.72 -12.41 -15.72
C ASP A 29 8.49 -11.71 -14.59
N VAL A 30 7.88 -10.71 -13.96
CA VAL A 30 8.46 -10.01 -12.80
C VAL A 30 8.54 -10.96 -11.59
N ALA A 31 7.47 -11.70 -11.32
CA ALA A 31 7.43 -12.66 -10.22
C ALA A 31 8.45 -13.79 -10.39
N LYS A 32 8.69 -14.22 -11.63
CA LYS A 32 9.66 -15.26 -11.96
C LYS A 32 11.10 -14.77 -11.79
N SER A 33 11.41 -13.56 -12.26
CA SER A 33 12.73 -12.94 -12.07
C SER A 33 13.09 -12.80 -10.59
N LEU A 34 12.15 -12.31 -9.78
CA LEU A 34 12.33 -12.19 -8.33
C LEU A 34 12.60 -13.53 -7.64
N LYS A 35 11.91 -14.60 -8.04
CA LYS A 35 12.16 -15.96 -7.50
C LYS A 35 13.57 -16.46 -7.84
N GLU A 36 14.07 -16.20 -9.04
CA GLU A 36 15.42 -16.60 -9.43
C GLU A 36 16.49 -15.87 -8.62
N ASP A 37 16.27 -14.60 -8.27
CA ASP A 37 17.17 -13.83 -7.43
C ASP A 37 17.12 -14.25 -5.96
N LEU A 38 15.93 -14.53 -5.40
CA LEU A 38 15.78 -15.03 -4.03
C LEU A 38 16.47 -16.38 -3.81
N ASN A 39 16.42 -17.27 -4.81
CA ASN A 39 17.09 -18.58 -4.74
C ASN A 39 18.62 -18.49 -4.66
N LYS A 40 19.23 -17.33 -4.96
CA LYS A 40 20.67 -17.08 -4.81
C LYS A 40 21.06 -16.71 -3.37
N ILE A 41 20.08 -16.40 -2.51
CA ILE A 41 20.29 -16.01 -1.10
C ILE A 41 20.20 -17.26 -0.22
N GLU A 42 21.31 -17.69 0.36
CA GLU A 42 21.32 -18.86 1.25
C GLU A 42 20.44 -18.61 2.49
N GLY A 43 19.52 -19.54 2.80
CA GLY A 43 18.63 -19.44 3.96
C GLY A 43 17.38 -18.57 3.78
N TRP A 44 17.06 -18.11 2.56
CA TRP A 44 15.85 -17.31 2.29
C TRP A 44 14.54 -18.01 2.69
N GLU A 45 14.53 -19.34 2.69
CA GLU A 45 13.40 -20.18 3.14
C GLU A 45 13.03 -19.99 4.63
N SER A 46 13.95 -19.44 5.43
CA SER A 46 13.73 -19.06 6.83
C SER A 46 13.34 -17.59 7.01
N SER A 47 13.15 -16.85 5.92
CA SER A 47 12.70 -15.45 5.95
C SER A 47 11.21 -15.33 6.24
N ILE A 48 10.84 -14.18 6.80
CA ILE A 48 9.45 -13.82 7.05
C ILE A 48 8.96 -13.06 5.82
N VAL A 49 7.92 -13.58 5.17
CA VAL A 49 7.33 -12.94 4.00
C VAL A 49 6.22 -12.02 4.46
N ILE A 50 6.43 -10.72 4.31
CA ILE A 50 5.40 -9.70 4.54
C ILE A 50 4.64 -9.52 3.23
N ASN A 51 3.39 -9.96 3.20
CA ASN A 51 2.54 -9.76 2.04
C ASN A 51 1.97 -8.32 2.02
N PRO A 52 1.74 -7.73 0.83
CA PRO A 52 0.96 -6.52 0.71
C PRO A 52 -0.44 -6.70 1.33
N LEU A 53 -1.01 -5.62 1.85
CA LEU A 53 -2.38 -5.62 2.35
C LEU A 53 -3.36 -6.05 1.27
N GLU A 54 -4.34 -6.87 1.64
CA GLU A 54 -5.44 -7.16 0.73
C GLU A 54 -6.22 -5.88 0.39
N SER A 55 -6.91 -5.84 -0.75
CA SER A 55 -7.66 -4.64 -1.17
C SER A 55 -8.66 -4.18 -0.12
N HIS A 56 -9.26 -5.11 0.63
CA HIS A 56 -10.22 -4.78 1.68
C HIS A 56 -9.56 -4.11 2.90
N GLU A 57 -8.31 -4.45 3.21
CA GLU A 57 -7.51 -3.81 4.27
C GLU A 57 -6.97 -2.47 3.81
N SER A 58 -6.49 -2.41 2.57
CA SER A 58 -6.11 -1.17 1.89
C SER A 58 -7.28 -0.20 1.75
N PHE A 59 -8.54 -0.67 1.75
CA PHE A 59 -9.70 0.21 1.79
C PHE A 59 -9.93 0.78 3.21
N LYS A 60 -9.71 -0.02 4.26
CA LYS A 60 -9.87 0.41 5.66
C LYS A 60 -8.88 1.50 6.05
N ILE A 61 -7.66 1.51 5.51
CA ILE A 61 -6.68 2.57 5.79
C ILE A 61 -7.18 3.93 5.29
N MET A 62 -7.85 3.97 4.12
CA MET A 62 -8.45 5.19 3.56
C MET A 62 -9.62 5.66 4.42
N GLN A 63 -10.48 4.74 4.86
CA GLN A 63 -11.57 5.08 5.79
C GLN A 63 -11.02 5.64 7.10
N SER A 64 -10.04 4.96 7.68
CA SER A 64 -9.41 5.37 8.94
C SER A 64 -8.74 6.73 8.83
N PHE A 65 -8.11 7.04 7.70
CA PHE A 65 -7.52 8.34 7.44
C PHE A 65 -8.57 9.46 7.40
N ILE A 66 -9.66 9.24 6.68
CA ILE A 66 -10.78 10.20 6.61
C ILE A 66 -11.38 10.44 7.98
N ASP A 67 -11.57 9.38 8.77
CA ASP A 67 -12.21 9.45 10.08
C ASP A 67 -11.32 10.10 11.15
N LYS A 68 -10.00 9.87 11.10
CA LYS A 68 -9.06 10.29 12.16
C LYS A 68 -8.32 11.60 11.86
N THR A 69 -8.08 11.90 10.59
CA THR A 69 -7.17 12.99 10.19
C THR A 69 -7.91 14.14 9.53
N ILE A 70 -8.92 13.84 8.71
CA ILE A 70 -9.61 14.87 7.93
C ILE A 70 -10.66 15.56 8.80
N PRO A 71 -10.62 16.90 8.95
CA PRO A 71 -11.62 17.63 9.70
C PRO A 71 -12.99 17.57 9.02
N GLU A 72 -14.05 17.64 9.82
CA GLU A 72 -15.42 17.68 9.31
C GLU A 72 -15.61 18.85 8.32
N GLY A 73 -16.17 18.54 7.16
CA GLY A 73 -16.45 19.54 6.13
C GLY A 73 -16.43 19.00 4.71
N ASN A 74 -16.36 19.92 3.75
CA ASN A 74 -16.54 19.63 2.32
C ASN A 74 -15.54 18.59 1.79
N ILE A 75 -14.27 18.67 2.21
CA ILE A 75 -13.25 17.71 1.77
C ILE A 75 -13.52 16.30 2.31
N GLN A 76 -13.94 16.19 3.57
CA GLN A 76 -14.31 14.91 4.18
C GLN A 76 -15.48 14.26 3.43
N GLU A 77 -16.55 15.02 3.17
CA GLU A 77 -17.72 14.55 2.42
C GLU A 77 -17.34 14.07 1.01
N LYS A 78 -16.44 14.78 0.33
CA LYS A 78 -15.92 14.37 -0.99
C LYS A 78 -15.14 13.07 -0.93
N LEU A 79 -14.26 12.90 0.06
CA LEU A 79 -13.47 11.69 0.24
C LEU A 79 -14.36 10.48 0.59
N ILE A 80 -15.33 10.65 1.49
CA ILE A 80 -16.34 9.62 1.80
C ILE A 80 -17.13 9.28 0.52
N GLY A 81 -17.52 10.28 -0.25
CA GLY A 81 -18.19 10.10 -1.52
C GLY A 81 -17.35 9.35 -2.56
N ALA A 82 -16.04 9.60 -2.60
CA ALA A 82 -15.10 8.92 -3.49
C ALA A 82 -14.97 7.42 -3.16
N LEU A 83 -14.93 7.06 -1.88
CA LEU A 83 -14.85 5.66 -1.44
C LEU A 83 -16.14 4.86 -1.72
N ASN A 84 -17.29 5.52 -1.84
CA ASN A 84 -18.57 4.86 -2.13
C ASN A 84 -18.86 4.73 -3.64
N ARG A 85 -17.94 5.14 -4.52
CA ARG A 85 -18.09 5.10 -5.99
C ARG A 85 -17.27 3.97 -6.62
N LYS A 86 -17.49 3.75 -7.92
CA LYS A 86 -16.62 2.89 -8.74
C LYS A 86 -15.19 3.47 -8.73
N ARG A 87 -14.19 2.59 -8.68
CA ARG A 87 -12.75 2.95 -8.58
C ARG A 87 -12.44 3.80 -7.33
N PRO A 88 -12.75 3.30 -6.12
CA PRO A 88 -12.61 4.09 -4.89
C PRO A 88 -11.18 4.55 -4.63
N PHE A 89 -10.19 3.69 -4.88
CA PHE A 89 -8.77 3.99 -4.71
C PHE A 89 -8.33 5.17 -5.58
N ALA A 90 -8.57 5.09 -6.90
CA ALA A 90 -8.22 6.16 -7.83
C ALA A 90 -8.95 7.47 -7.52
N ASN A 91 -10.25 7.42 -7.16
CA ASN A 91 -10.99 8.64 -6.82
C ASN A 91 -10.48 9.29 -5.54
N PHE A 92 -10.19 8.48 -4.52
CA PHE A 92 -9.60 8.97 -3.27
C PHE A 92 -8.25 9.63 -3.53
N ARG A 93 -7.37 8.94 -4.27
CA ARG A 93 -6.02 9.40 -4.59
C ARG A 93 -6.04 10.73 -5.34
N ASN A 94 -6.87 10.82 -6.39
CA ASN A 94 -7.06 12.07 -7.14
C ASN A 94 -7.48 13.25 -6.26
N LEU A 95 -8.31 13.03 -5.24
CA LEU A 95 -8.72 14.09 -4.32
C LEU A 95 -7.59 14.49 -3.35
N ILE A 96 -6.83 13.51 -2.84
CA ILE A 96 -5.74 13.75 -1.88
C ILE A 96 -4.54 14.42 -2.55
N ASP A 97 -4.15 13.95 -3.74
CA ASP A 97 -2.96 14.45 -4.46
C ASP A 97 -3.09 15.92 -4.87
N ASN A 98 -4.33 16.38 -5.03
CA ASN A 98 -4.66 17.78 -5.34
C ASN A 98 -5.07 18.58 -4.11
N SER A 99 -4.81 18.08 -2.90
CA SER A 99 -5.17 18.72 -1.64
C SER A 99 -3.96 19.00 -0.76
N ASP A 100 -4.15 19.83 0.27
CA ASP A 100 -3.12 20.11 1.28
C ASP A 100 -2.84 18.89 2.20
N TYR A 101 -3.63 17.82 2.10
CA TYR A 101 -3.54 16.62 2.95
C TYR A 101 -2.67 15.50 2.36
N LEU A 102 -1.96 15.76 1.24
CA LEU A 102 -1.12 14.74 0.60
C LEU A 102 -0.05 14.18 1.54
N GLN A 103 0.66 15.07 2.25
CA GLN A 103 1.69 14.65 3.19
C GLN A 103 1.07 13.90 4.39
N ASP A 104 -0.04 14.41 4.93
CA ASP A 104 -0.77 13.75 6.02
C ASP A 104 -1.20 12.33 5.64
N TRP A 105 -1.61 12.12 4.39
CA TRP A 105 -1.96 10.79 3.87
C TRP A 105 -0.75 9.86 3.84
N TYR A 106 0.40 10.31 3.35
CA TYR A 106 1.60 9.50 3.32
C TYR A 106 2.08 9.13 4.71
N ASP A 107 2.11 10.10 5.63
CA ASP A 107 2.54 9.88 7.01
C ASP A 107 1.58 8.92 7.74
N PHE A 108 0.27 9.11 7.56
CA PHE A 108 -0.75 8.22 8.13
C PHE A 108 -0.62 6.80 7.58
N LYS A 109 -0.47 6.67 6.26
CA LYS A 109 -0.36 5.39 5.58
C LYS A 109 0.88 4.62 6.03
N GLN A 110 2.03 5.31 6.13
CA GLN A 110 3.28 4.73 6.61
C GLN A 110 3.13 4.20 8.03
N ASN A 111 2.63 5.03 8.96
CA ASN A 111 2.43 4.63 10.36
C ASN A 111 1.50 3.42 10.47
N TYR A 112 0.39 3.39 9.73
CA TYR A 112 -0.54 2.27 9.76
C TYR A 112 0.11 0.97 9.25
N LEU A 113 0.92 1.05 8.19
CA LEU A 113 1.63 -0.12 7.65
C LEU A 113 2.70 -0.62 8.63
N GLU A 114 3.45 0.28 9.26
CA GLU A 114 4.42 -0.09 10.29
C GLU A 114 3.76 -0.76 11.50
N GLU A 115 2.62 -0.23 11.96
CA GLU A 115 1.81 -0.84 13.03
C GLU A 115 1.34 -2.24 12.62
N HIS A 116 0.80 -2.39 11.41
CA HIS A 116 0.34 -3.69 10.90
C HIS A 116 1.47 -4.72 10.83
N VAL A 117 2.64 -4.31 10.34
CA VAL A 117 3.83 -5.17 10.29
C VAL A 117 4.31 -5.53 11.70
N TYR A 118 4.32 -4.57 12.62
CA TYR A 118 4.64 -4.84 14.01
C TYR A 118 3.69 -5.85 14.66
N GLU A 119 2.39 -5.73 14.40
CA GLU A 119 1.38 -6.68 14.87
C GLU A 119 1.62 -8.09 14.31
N MET A 120 1.98 -8.23 13.02
CA MET A 120 2.34 -9.52 12.44
C MET A 120 3.51 -10.18 13.18
N PHE A 121 4.59 -9.44 13.45
CA PHE A 121 5.73 -9.97 14.20
C PHE A 121 5.37 -10.41 15.63
N GLN A 122 4.49 -9.67 16.31
CA GLN A 122 4.02 -10.04 17.66
C GLN A 122 3.17 -11.32 17.63
N ILE A 123 2.30 -11.47 16.62
CA ILE A 123 1.42 -12.64 16.46
C ILE A 123 2.24 -13.90 16.14
N GLU A 124 3.26 -13.78 15.29
CA GLU A 124 4.16 -14.90 14.96
C GLU A 124 5.14 -15.26 16.09
N GLY A 125 5.13 -14.50 17.20
CA GLY A 125 5.94 -14.79 18.38
C GLY A 125 7.43 -14.50 18.19
N ILE A 126 7.77 -13.67 17.22
CA ILE A 126 9.14 -13.31 16.86
C ILE A 126 9.53 -12.12 17.74
N LYS A 127 10.23 -12.42 18.85
CA LYS A 127 10.78 -11.45 19.80
C LYS A 127 12.17 -10.97 19.42
#